data_AF-A0AAW0C952-F1
#
_entry.id   AF-A0AAW0C952-F1
#
_cell.length_a   1.000
_cell.length_b   1.000
_cell.length_c   1.000
_cell.angle_alpha   90.00
_cell.angle_beta   90.00
_cell.angle_gamma   90.00
#
_symmetry.space_group_name_H-M   'P 1'
#
loop_
_entity.id
_entity.type
_entity.pdbx_description
1 polymer ?
#
loop_
_entity_poly.entity_id
_entity_poly.type
_entity_poly.pdbx_seq_one_letter_code
_entity_poly.pdbx_strand_id
1 'polypeptide(L)'
;MEHILTKCDAPGQQKVWNLASELWKHKTGADLPPPTLGQIMACAAIKRQDAGTTRLFRILVSESAHLIWRLRNERVINAKDPASNREITNRWCKTINNRLGIDCAMTNAIKYGKKAIDKRLVLSTWKNVLKNEDTLPKDWTWETGVLVGVG
;
A
#
# COMPACT_ATOMS: atom_id res chain seq x y z
N MET A 1 -4.82 0.42 -20.90
CA MET A 1 -4.28 0.27 -19.53
C MET A 1 -3.67 1.57 -19.01
N GLU A 2 -2.85 2.26 -19.81
CA GLU A 2 -2.25 3.56 -19.45
C GLU A 2 -3.28 4.61 -19.04
N HIS A 3 -4.28 4.87 -19.88
CA HIS A 3 -5.33 5.85 -19.58
C HIS A 3 -6.06 5.53 -18.26
N ILE A 4 -6.33 4.26 -17.96
CA ILE A 4 -7.03 3.82 -16.74
C ILE A 4 -6.21 4.06 -15.47
N LEU A 5 -4.90 3.83 -15.54
CA LEU A 5 -4.03 3.88 -14.37
C LEU A 5 -3.43 5.27 -14.13
N THR A 6 -3.36 6.10 -15.18
CA THR A 6 -2.58 7.35 -15.16
C THR A 6 -3.33 8.59 -15.70
N LYS A 7 -4.43 8.45 -16.44
CA LYS A 7 -5.07 9.58 -17.15
C LYS A 7 -6.61 9.59 -17.07
N CYS A 8 -7.25 8.80 -16.21
CA CYS A 8 -8.70 8.62 -16.19
C CYS A 8 -9.33 9.64 -15.24
N ASP A 9 -10.28 10.42 -15.74
CA ASP A 9 -11.07 11.40 -14.95
C ASP A 9 -12.05 10.75 -13.95
N ALA A 10 -12.03 9.42 -13.82
CA ALA A 10 -12.84 8.73 -12.83
C ALA A 10 -12.31 9.04 -11.41
N PRO A 11 -13.16 9.45 -10.46
CA PRO A 11 -12.75 9.98 -9.15
C PRO A 11 -11.91 8.97 -8.32
N GLY A 12 -12.08 7.67 -8.57
CA GLY A 12 -11.35 6.61 -7.89
C GLY A 12 -9.84 6.64 -8.10
N GLN A 13 -9.36 7.02 -9.29
CA GLN A 13 -7.93 6.98 -9.60
C GLN A 13 -7.16 8.02 -8.77
N GLN A 14 -7.58 9.28 -8.86
CA GLN A 14 -6.91 10.38 -8.17
C GLN A 14 -6.93 10.18 -6.65
N LYS A 15 -8.07 9.76 -6.09
CA LYS A 15 -8.19 9.54 -4.65
C LYS A 15 -7.24 8.44 -4.16
N VAL A 16 -7.10 7.34 -4.89
CA VAL A 16 -6.19 6.25 -4.54
C VAL A 16 -4.72 6.71 -4.61
N TRP A 17 -4.32 7.43 -5.65
CA TRP A 17 -2.94 7.94 -5.74
C TRP A 17 -2.63 8.98 -4.68
N ASN A 18 -3.59 9.82 -4.29
CA ASN A 18 -3.42 10.76 -3.19
C ASN A 18 -3.15 10.04 -1.86
N LEU A 19 -3.92 8.99 -1.53
CA LEU A 19 -3.71 8.20 -0.32
C LEU A 19 -2.34 7.50 -0.31
N ALA A 20 -1.92 6.97 -1.47
CA ALA A 20 -0.58 6.37 -1.60
C ALA A 20 0.54 7.40 -1.43
N SER A 21 0.37 8.60 -1.98
CA SER A 21 1.34 9.68 -1.83
C SER A 21 1.42 10.22 -0.41
N GLU A 22 0.28 10.32 0.27
CA GLU A 22 0.21 10.72 1.66
C GLU A 22 1.00 9.74 2.54
N LEU A 23 0.71 8.44 2.46
CA LEU A 23 1.44 7.43 3.24
C LEU A 23 2.95 7.42 2.91
N TRP A 24 3.30 7.60 1.63
CA TRP A 24 4.70 7.69 1.20
C TRP A 24 5.42 8.91 1.79
N LYS A 25 4.74 10.05 1.83
CA LYS A 25 5.25 11.29 2.41
C LYS A 25 5.44 11.15 3.91
N HIS A 26 4.52 10.51 4.62
CA HIS A 26 4.71 10.20 6.05
C HIS A 26 5.98 9.38 6.30
N LYS A 27 6.28 8.40 5.42
CA LYS A 27 7.50 7.61 5.57
C LYS A 27 8.79 8.37 5.26
N THR A 28 8.80 9.09 4.14
CA THR A 28 10.05 9.56 3.51
C THR A 28 10.26 11.07 3.57
N GLY A 29 9.21 11.83 3.92
CA GLY A 29 9.18 13.29 3.81
C GLY A 29 9.03 13.82 2.38
N ALA A 30 9.09 12.95 1.36
CA ALA A 30 9.03 13.32 -0.05
C ALA A 30 7.67 12.95 -0.66
N ASP A 31 7.24 13.72 -1.65
CA ASP A 31 6.03 13.41 -2.40
C ASP A 31 6.25 12.18 -3.33
N LEU A 32 5.23 11.35 -3.46
CA LEU A 32 5.19 10.30 -4.47
C LEU A 32 4.44 10.84 -5.69
N PRO A 33 5.14 11.20 -6.78
CA PRO A 33 4.43 11.61 -7.98
C PRO A 33 3.55 10.45 -8.50
N PRO A 34 2.37 10.75 -9.08
CA PRO A 34 1.56 9.73 -9.74
C PRO A 34 2.41 8.93 -10.73
N PRO A 35 2.51 7.60 -10.59
CA PRO A 35 3.44 6.82 -11.39
C PRO A 35 2.93 6.70 -12.83
N THR A 36 3.86 6.70 -13.79
CA THR A 36 3.56 6.38 -15.18
C THR A 36 3.24 4.88 -15.32
N LEU A 37 2.59 4.48 -16.42
CA LEU A 37 2.35 3.05 -16.68
C LEU A 37 3.65 2.25 -16.67
N GLY A 38 4.71 2.79 -17.27
CA GLY A 38 6.04 2.17 -17.26
C GLY A 38 6.57 1.97 -15.85
N GLN A 39 6.40 2.95 -14.95
CA GLN A 39 6.80 2.84 -13.55
C GLN A 39 5.95 1.83 -12.76
N ILE A 40 4.65 1.72 -13.05
CA ILE A 40 3.78 0.70 -12.45
C ILE A 40 4.25 -0.69 -12.89
N MET A 41 4.48 -0.89 -14.18
CA MET A 41 4.96 -2.18 -14.73
C MET A 41 6.35 -2.55 -14.21
N ALA A 42 7.24 -1.56 -14.08
CA ALA A 42 8.60 -1.74 -13.59
C ALA A 42 8.73 -1.63 -12.06
N CYS A 43 7.64 -1.48 -11.30
CA CYS A 43 7.72 -1.15 -9.86
C CYS A 43 8.56 -2.16 -9.08
N ALA A 44 8.48 -3.44 -9.45
CA ALA A 44 9.25 -4.53 -8.85
C ALA A 44 10.77 -4.42 -9.07
N ALA A 45 11.22 -3.68 -10.09
CA ALA A 45 12.63 -3.44 -10.40
C ALA A 45 13.18 -2.15 -9.78
N ILE A 46 12.31 -1.18 -9.46
CA ILE A 46 12.72 0.11 -8.88
C ILE A 46 13.29 -0.12 -7.48
N LYS A 47 14.46 0.47 -7.22
CA LYS A 47 15.12 0.51 -5.91
C LYS A 47 14.99 1.92 -5.31
N ARG A 48 14.92 1.97 -3.99
CA ARG A 48 14.93 3.18 -3.17
C ARG A 48 16.11 3.12 -2.22
N GLN A 49 16.22 4.12 -1.34
CA GLN A 49 17.37 4.29 -0.45
C GLN A 49 17.71 3.03 0.37
N ASP A 50 16.69 2.36 0.92
CA ASP A 50 16.84 1.12 1.67
C ASP A 50 15.82 0.05 1.26
N ALA A 51 16.04 -1.18 1.75
CA ALA A 51 15.20 -2.33 1.42
C ALA A 51 13.75 -2.19 1.90
N GLY A 52 13.51 -1.61 3.08
CA GLY A 52 12.18 -1.39 3.63
C GLY A 52 11.41 -0.33 2.84
N THR A 53 12.07 0.79 2.53
CA THR A 53 11.49 1.84 1.68
C THR A 53 11.23 1.35 0.25
N THR A 54 12.13 0.54 -0.31
CA THR A 54 11.93 -0.11 -1.61
C THR A 54 10.71 -1.04 -1.59
N ARG A 55 10.57 -1.83 -0.52
CA ARG A 55 9.46 -2.76 -0.37
C ARG A 55 8.13 -2.05 -0.18
N LEU A 56 8.09 -0.98 0.63
CA LEU A 56 6.87 -0.19 0.78
C LEU A 56 6.47 0.47 -0.54
N PHE A 57 7.42 1.04 -1.29
CA PHE A 57 7.15 1.63 -2.60
C PHE A 57 6.45 0.63 -3.53
N ARG A 58 6.97 -0.60 -3.60
CA ARG A 58 6.40 -1.68 -4.41
C ARG A 58 4.98 -1.99 -4.00
N ILE A 59 4.74 -2.17 -2.70
CA ILE A 59 3.40 -2.44 -2.14
C ILE A 59 2.43 -1.31 -2.50
N LEU A 60 2.81 -0.05 -2.25
CA LEU A 60 1.92 1.09 -2.50
C LEU A 60 1.57 1.20 -3.98
N VAL A 61 2.55 1.09 -4.88
CA VAL A 61 2.31 1.19 -6.32
C VAL A 61 1.48 0.01 -6.83
N SER A 62 1.82 -1.22 -6.47
CA SER A 62 1.13 -2.41 -6.98
C SER A 62 -0.31 -2.53 -6.48
N GLU A 63 -0.52 -2.34 -5.17
CA GLU A 63 -1.85 -2.45 -4.56
C GLU A 63 -2.77 -1.31 -5.00
N SER A 64 -2.23 -0.09 -5.13
CA SER A 64 -2.99 1.06 -5.63
C SER A 64 -3.39 0.87 -7.09
N ALA A 65 -2.47 0.45 -7.95
CA ALA A 65 -2.79 0.17 -9.35
C ALA A 65 -3.84 -0.95 -9.49
N HIS A 66 -3.71 -2.03 -8.69
CA HIS A 66 -4.68 -3.11 -8.70
C HIS A 66 -6.07 -2.66 -8.20
N LEU A 67 -6.13 -1.84 -7.14
CA LEU A 67 -7.40 -1.28 -6.66
C LEU A 67 -8.06 -0.38 -7.70
N ILE A 68 -7.31 0.48 -8.38
CA ILE A 68 -7.81 1.34 -9.46
C ILE A 68 -8.41 0.47 -10.58
N TRP A 69 -7.70 -0.57 -11.00
CA TRP A 69 -8.20 -1.51 -11.99
C TRP A 69 -9.50 -2.20 -11.55
N ARG A 70 -9.59 -2.65 -10.28
CA ARG A 70 -10.81 -3.26 -9.73
C ARG A 70 -11.98 -2.28 -9.72
N LEU A 71 -11.78 -1.05 -9.23
CA LEU A 71 -12.81 -0.01 -9.21
C LEU A 71 -13.35 0.28 -10.61
N ARG A 72 -12.45 0.32 -11.61
CA ARG A 72 -12.84 0.50 -13.02
C ARG A 72 -13.67 -0.69 -13.53
N ASN A 73 -13.29 -1.92 -13.24
CA ASN A 73 -14.03 -3.09 -13.68
C ASN A 73 -15.40 -3.21 -13.02
N GLU A 74 -15.52 -2.85 -11.74
CA GLU A 74 -16.83 -2.78 -11.08
C GLU A 74 -17.79 -1.83 -11.80
N ARG A 75 -17.29 -0.65 -12.21
CA ARG A 75 -18.09 0.32 -12.95
C ARG A 75 -18.41 -0.14 -14.38
N VAL A 76 -17.40 -0.60 -15.11
CA VAL A 76 -17.50 -0.85 -16.56
C VAL A 76 -18.10 -2.22 -16.88
N ILE A 77 -17.73 -3.26 -16.14
CA ILE A 77 -18.14 -4.64 -16.42
C ILE A 77 -19.39 -5.00 -15.60
N ASN A 78 -19.41 -4.62 -14.32
CA ASN A 78 -20.52 -4.96 -13.43
C ASN A 78 -21.61 -3.86 -13.37
N ALA A 79 -21.49 -2.82 -14.20
CA ALA A 79 -22.42 -1.69 -14.30
C ALA A 79 -22.78 -1.05 -12.94
N LYS A 80 -21.85 -1.07 -11.97
CA LYS A 80 -22.05 -0.44 -10.67
C LYS A 80 -21.83 1.06 -10.75
N ASP A 81 -22.54 1.80 -9.91
CA ASP A 81 -22.27 3.22 -9.70
C ASP A 81 -20.83 3.45 -9.21
N PRO A 82 -20.22 4.60 -9.55
CA PRO A 82 -18.90 4.95 -9.03
C PRO A 82 -18.87 4.93 -7.49
N ALA A 83 -17.87 4.25 -6.93
CA ALA A 83 -17.65 4.23 -5.49
C ALA A 83 -17.44 5.65 -4.93
N SER A 84 -18.00 5.92 -3.75
CA SER A 84 -17.82 7.21 -3.07
C SER A 84 -16.37 7.39 -2.58
N ASN A 85 -15.93 8.63 -2.36
CA ASN A 85 -14.60 8.92 -1.80
C ASN A 85 -14.34 8.21 -0.46
N ARG A 86 -15.37 8.11 0.39
CA ARG A 86 -15.29 7.39 1.67
C ARG A 86 -15.07 5.90 1.45
N GLU A 87 -15.81 5.32 0.51
CA GLU A 87 -15.69 3.91 0.18
C GLU A 87 -14.31 3.59 -0.43
N ILE A 88 -13.83 4.42 -1.36
CA ILE A 88 -12.50 4.28 -1.95
C ILE A 88 -11.42 4.30 -0.86
N THR A 89 -11.53 5.26 0.07
CA THR A 89 -10.60 5.37 1.21
C THR A 89 -10.62 4.12 2.07
N ASN A 90 -11.82 3.65 2.48
CA ASN A 90 -11.95 2.44 3.29
C ASN A 90 -11.40 1.20 2.58
N ARG A 91 -11.66 1.05 1.28
CA ARG A 91 -11.15 -0.07 0.46
C ARG A 91 -9.63 -0.02 0.34
N TRP A 92 -9.05 1.17 0.17
CA TRP A 92 -7.60 1.35 0.12
C TRP A 92 -6.95 1.04 1.47
N CYS A 93 -7.44 1.62 2.57
CA CYS A 93 -6.95 1.33 3.92
C CYS A 93 -7.05 -0.17 4.23
N LYS A 94 -8.16 -0.82 3.89
CA LYS A 94 -8.31 -2.27 4.05
C LYS A 94 -7.27 -3.06 3.24
N THR A 95 -6.99 -2.64 2.00
CA THR A 95 -6.00 -3.30 1.13
C THR A 95 -4.60 -3.20 1.73
N ILE A 96 -4.18 -2.02 2.19
CA ILE A 96 -2.85 -1.82 2.78
C ILE A 96 -2.73 -2.51 4.14
N ASN A 97 -3.76 -2.44 5.00
CA ASN A 97 -3.77 -3.14 6.29
C ASN A 97 -3.74 -4.67 6.12
N ASN A 98 -4.39 -5.22 5.09
CA ASN A 98 -4.28 -6.64 4.78
C ASN A 98 -2.83 -7.01 4.40
N ARG A 99 -2.12 -6.15 3.64
CA ARG A 99 -0.70 -6.37 3.33
C ARG A 99 0.18 -6.34 4.57
N LEU A 100 -0.04 -5.37 5.46
CA LEU A 100 0.63 -5.31 6.76
C LEU A 100 0.40 -6.59 7.56
N GLY A 101 -0.85 -7.05 7.68
CA GLY A 101 -1.19 -8.28 8.41
C GLY A 101 -0.56 -9.54 7.81
N ILE A 102 -0.53 -9.67 6.48
CA ILE A 102 0.16 -10.78 5.79
C ILE A 102 1.66 -10.73 6.10
N ASP A 103 2.28 -9.55 6.05
CA ASP A 103 3.70 -9.40 6.32
C ASP A 103 4.04 -9.81 7.75
N CYS A 104 3.24 -9.38 8.73
CA CYS A 104 3.38 -9.79 10.13
C CYS A 104 3.25 -11.31 10.28
N ALA A 105 2.21 -11.91 9.71
CA ALA A 105 1.99 -13.35 9.78
C ALA A 105 3.17 -14.13 9.17
N MET A 106 3.73 -13.64 8.06
CA MET A 106 4.87 -14.25 7.39
C MET A 106 6.19 -14.12 8.15
N THR A 107 6.26 -13.36 9.25
CA THR A 107 7.45 -13.34 10.13
C THR A 107 7.56 -14.57 11.03
N ASN A 108 6.52 -15.40 11.12
CA ASN A 108 6.50 -16.56 12.01
C ASN A 108 7.48 -17.65 11.54
N ALA A 109 8.68 -17.66 12.10
CA ALA A 109 9.74 -18.62 11.79
C ALA A 109 9.40 -20.06 12.17
N ILE A 110 8.54 -20.28 13.18
CA ILE A 110 8.09 -21.62 13.57
C ILE A 110 7.23 -22.22 12.44
N LYS A 111 6.31 -21.42 11.88
CA LYS A 111 5.39 -21.86 10.84
C LYS A 111 6.03 -21.90 9.45
N TYR A 112 6.87 -20.92 9.12
CA TYR A 112 7.38 -20.73 7.75
C TYR A 112 8.86 -21.08 7.58
N GLY A 113 9.60 -21.36 8.66
CA GLY A 113 11.00 -21.75 8.61
C GLY A 113 11.86 -20.77 7.80
N LYS A 114 12.64 -21.30 6.85
CA LYS A 114 13.49 -20.51 5.94
C LYS A 114 12.71 -19.59 4.99
N LYS A 115 11.39 -19.76 4.85
CA LYS A 115 10.52 -18.90 4.02
C LYS A 115 9.95 -17.72 4.82
N ALA A 116 10.19 -17.67 6.13
CA ALA A 116 9.75 -16.55 6.96
C ALA A 116 10.43 -15.25 6.50
N ILE A 117 9.66 -14.17 6.49
CA ILE A 117 10.20 -12.84 6.22
C ILE A 117 10.96 -12.37 7.47
N ASP A 118 12.14 -11.81 7.27
CA ASP A 118 12.89 -11.19 8.36
C ASP A 118 12.06 -10.06 8.99
N LYS A 119 11.82 -10.16 10.31
CA LYS A 119 11.11 -9.15 11.10
C LYS A 119 11.69 -7.76 10.90
N ARG A 120 13.03 -7.62 10.83
CA ARG A 120 13.70 -6.33 10.63
C ARG A 120 13.30 -5.69 9.30
N LEU A 121 13.08 -6.51 8.27
CA LEU A 121 12.59 -6.03 6.98
C LEU A 121 11.13 -5.55 7.09
N VAL A 122 10.27 -6.28 7.81
CA VAL A 122 8.87 -5.88 8.05
C VAL A 122 8.81 -4.57 8.85
N LEU A 123 9.53 -4.49 9.97
CA LEU A 123 9.65 -3.27 10.77
C LEU A 123 10.17 -2.10 9.93
N SER A 124 11.23 -2.29 9.15
CA SER A 124 11.75 -1.23 8.27
C SER A 124 10.76 -0.83 7.16
N THR A 125 9.96 -1.78 6.65
CA THR A 125 8.94 -1.50 5.63
C THR A 125 7.84 -0.60 6.18
N TRP A 126 7.37 -0.87 7.39
CA TRP A 126 6.16 -0.23 7.93
C TRP A 126 6.43 0.82 9.01
N LYS A 127 7.68 1.05 9.41
CA LYS A 127 8.01 2.17 10.29
C LYS A 127 7.59 3.52 9.70
N ASN A 128 7.18 4.43 10.58
CA ASN A 128 6.70 5.79 10.32
C ASN A 128 5.40 5.87 9.51
N VAL A 129 4.65 4.78 9.38
CA VAL A 129 3.37 4.76 8.65
C VAL A 129 2.24 4.09 9.43
N LEU A 130 2.46 3.78 10.71
CA LEU A 130 1.47 3.15 11.56
C LEU A 130 0.69 4.19 12.36
N LYS A 131 -0.57 3.87 12.66
CA LYS A 131 -1.39 4.67 13.55
C LYS A 131 -0.93 4.46 15.00
N ASN A 132 -0.75 5.55 15.74
CA ASN A 132 -0.31 5.56 17.15
C ASN A 132 1.02 4.79 17.34
N GLU A 133 1.96 4.91 16.40
CA GLU A 133 3.22 4.15 16.39
C GLU A 133 4.06 4.37 17.65
N ASP A 134 3.94 5.54 18.28
CA ASP A 134 4.56 5.92 19.54
C ASP A 134 4.11 5.05 20.74
N THR A 135 2.90 4.46 20.64
CA THR A 135 2.34 3.58 21.66
C THR A 135 2.66 2.10 21.44
N LEU A 136 3.23 1.76 20.28
CA LEU A 136 3.53 0.37 19.92
C LEU A 136 4.87 -0.11 20.51
N PRO A 137 4.99 -1.39 20.86
CA PRO A 137 6.28 -1.96 21.25
C PRO A 137 7.27 -1.94 20.08
N LYS A 138 8.56 -2.01 20.38
CA LYS A 138 9.63 -2.05 19.37
C LYS A 138 9.46 -3.18 18.34
N ASP A 139 8.93 -4.33 18.77
CA ASP A 139 8.51 -5.43 17.90
C ASP A 139 6.99 -5.59 17.96
N TRP A 140 6.27 -4.80 17.16
CA TRP A 140 4.81 -4.86 17.06
C TRP A 140 4.31 -5.95 16.11
N THR A 141 5.18 -6.80 15.54
CA THR A 141 4.76 -7.82 14.55
C THR A 141 3.83 -8.90 15.12
N TRP A 142 3.72 -8.99 16.45
CA TRP A 142 2.84 -9.93 17.17
C TRP A 142 1.60 -9.26 17.76
N GLU A 143 1.50 -7.93 17.64
CA GLU A 143 0.36 -7.19 18.16
C GLU A 143 -0.85 -7.34 17.25
N THR A 144 -2.02 -7.49 17.86
CA THR A 144 -3.29 -7.49 17.12
C THR A 144 -3.77 -6.06 16.93
N GLY A 145 -4.37 -5.77 15.77
CA GLY A 145 -4.94 -4.45 15.51
C GLY A 145 -3.95 -3.34 15.14
N VAL A 146 -2.71 -3.68 14.75
CA VAL A 146 -1.79 -2.70 14.15
C VAL A 146 -2.33 -2.28 12.78
N LEU A 147 -2.52 -0.97 12.59
CA LEU A 147 -3.08 -0.40 11.36
C LEU A 147 -2.19 0.70 10.81
N VAL A 148 -2.20 0.89 9.49
CA VAL A 148 -1.60 2.07 8.85
C VAL A 148 -2.37 3.33 9.19
N GLY A 149 -1.64 4.43 9.41
CA GLY A 149 -2.19 5.77 9.57
C GLY A 149 -2.28 6.46 8.22
N VAL A 150 -3.48 6.84 7.80
CA VAL A 150 -3.72 7.66 6.60
C VAL A 150 -4.74 8.72 7.01
N GLY A 151 -4.38 10.00 6.86
CA GLY A 151 -5.09 11.16 7.40
C GLY A 151 -4.30 11.85 8.51
#